data_AF-A0A561TSQ9-F1
#
_entry.id   AF-A0A561TSQ9-F1
#
_cell.length_a   1.000
_cell.length_b   1.000
_cell.length_c   1.000
_cell.angle_alpha   90.00
_cell.angle_beta   90.00
_cell.angle_gamma   90.00
#
_symmetry.space_group_name_H-M   'P 1'
#
loop_
_entity.id
_entity.type
_entity.pdbx_description
1 polymer ?
#
loop_
_entity_poly.entity_id
_entity_poly.type
_entity_poly.pdbx_seq_one_letter_code
_entity_poly.pdbx_strand_id
1 'polypeptide(L)'
;MPATLMRKLFGTLAATALALTAAGLTTTASAATATAPAAHRATATTGSSPAGARALAAHALDGTHTLVTGGMAVDDPNGSTGWGTRLITYGANGGSNQNWQFIPQPDGSYTLRNGASNLCAEVNGGSVYQGAVVDQWQCANSANVHWLLTPLSNGSFIVSSMVSGLALTASSTGSGATLTQQAYTNSPLQQWTIGMASPVLSGSHNLVTGGLALNDPGNGTVTTATVNGSAYQNWQFLQQPDSTYEVVSGSTGQCLNAPANSGTVNEDSCNDGPLDHWTVTTVANGSFTLISSTGQLLASNGNGATAALQSNSNSSQQQWTTNWVNPALTDNHTLVNGSLALADPESSQTAGTEFITWRVNGNINQSFHLVQQIGGYQLVNDASNLCVEMPGQNITPGLAADQSWCSLGTNMLWVLTPLANGSYLISSAYSGLQLTATTTSGATVTQQINSGSPQQQWTIS
;
A
#
# COMPACT_ATOMS: atom_id res chain seq x y z
N MET A 1 -26.17 9.76 42.44
CA MET A 1 -26.56 11.13 42.01
C MET A 1 -26.52 12.05 43.23
N PRO A 2 -26.02 13.29 43.13
CA PRO A 2 -24.65 13.59 43.58
C PRO A 2 -24.52 14.58 44.75
N ALA A 3 -23.25 14.86 45.07
CA ALA A 3 -22.70 15.51 46.23
C ALA A 3 -22.64 17.05 46.17
N THR A 4 -22.65 17.58 47.40
CA THR A 4 -22.19 18.85 47.97
C THR A 4 -21.02 19.56 47.26
N LEU A 5 -21.10 20.90 47.10
CA LEU A 5 -20.08 21.85 47.60
C LEU A 5 -20.53 23.33 47.56
N MET A 6 -20.48 23.99 48.72
CA MET A 6 -20.45 25.46 48.95
C MET A 6 -19.00 25.97 48.71
N ARG A 7 -18.71 27.08 48.01
CA ARG A 7 -18.92 28.53 48.23
C ARG A 7 -17.66 29.26 48.75
N LYS A 8 -17.14 30.14 47.89
CA LYS A 8 -16.43 31.45 48.09
C LYS A 8 -15.12 31.51 48.88
N LEU A 9 -14.13 32.25 48.34
CA LEU A 9 -13.85 33.66 48.71
C LEU A 9 -12.82 34.32 47.75
N PHE A 10 -13.01 35.61 47.47
CA PHE A 10 -12.09 36.51 46.77
C PHE A 10 -11.09 37.13 47.76
N GLY A 11 -9.85 37.38 47.32
CA GLY A 11 -8.86 38.19 48.05
C GLY A 11 -7.70 38.63 47.15
N THR A 12 -7.62 39.93 46.87
CA THR A 12 -6.52 40.65 46.21
C THR A 12 -5.30 40.79 47.11
N LEU A 13 -4.09 40.67 46.57
CA LEU A 13 -2.86 41.25 47.15
C LEU A 13 -1.83 41.59 46.06
N ALA A 14 -1.37 42.84 46.12
CA ALA A 14 -0.28 43.39 45.32
C ALA A 14 1.09 42.93 45.87
N ALA A 15 2.06 42.73 44.99
CA ALA A 15 3.46 42.49 45.36
C ALA A 15 4.36 43.56 44.74
N THR A 16 4.94 44.37 45.63
CA THR A 16 6.01 45.35 45.43
C THR A 16 7.32 44.70 45.01
N ALA A 17 8.04 45.35 44.09
CA ALA A 17 9.39 45.00 43.67
C ALA A 17 10.43 45.28 44.78
N LEU A 18 11.36 44.35 44.98
CA LEU A 18 12.58 44.55 45.75
C LEU A 18 13.78 44.17 44.87
N ALA A 19 14.60 45.16 44.51
CA ALA A 19 15.86 44.95 43.82
C ALA A 19 16.94 44.56 44.85
N LEU A 20 17.71 43.50 44.57
CA LEU A 20 18.92 43.17 45.31
C LEU A 20 20.07 42.98 44.32
N THR A 21 21.07 43.83 44.47
CA THR A 21 22.35 43.86 43.74
C THR A 21 23.29 42.75 44.20
N ALA A 22 23.90 42.01 43.27
CA ALA A 22 25.05 41.15 43.56
C ALA A 22 26.30 41.72 42.87
N ALA A 23 27.21 42.26 43.70
CA ALA A 23 28.60 42.51 43.33
C ALA A 23 29.39 41.18 43.35
N GLY A 24 30.29 41.02 42.39
CA GLY A 24 30.85 39.72 42.00
C GLY A 24 31.96 39.13 42.89
N LEU A 25 32.33 37.89 42.55
CA LEU A 25 33.71 37.41 42.62
C LEU A 25 33.91 36.26 41.61
N THR A 26 35.03 36.35 40.89
CA THR A 26 35.44 35.59 39.70
C THR A 26 36.11 34.25 40.05
N THR A 27 35.86 33.20 39.26
CA THR A 27 36.85 32.15 38.99
C THR A 27 36.84 31.76 37.51
N THR A 28 38.05 31.67 36.97
CA THR A 28 38.42 31.46 35.56
C THR A 28 38.18 30.02 35.10
N ALA A 29 37.54 29.84 33.95
CA ALA A 29 37.73 28.63 33.13
C ALA A 29 37.57 28.96 31.63
N SER A 30 38.52 28.43 30.87
CA SER A 30 38.83 28.69 29.47
C SER A 30 37.64 28.61 28.52
N ALA A 31 37.56 29.58 27.60
CA ALA A 31 36.70 29.51 26.42
C ALA A 31 37.12 28.34 25.54
N ALA A 32 36.26 27.33 25.41
CA ALA A 32 36.28 26.39 24.30
C ALA A 32 35.17 26.83 23.33
N THR A 33 35.57 27.48 22.25
CA THR A 33 34.72 27.69 21.08
C THR A 33 34.33 26.35 20.49
N ALA A 34 33.13 25.88 20.78
CA ALA A 34 32.49 24.83 19.99
C ALA A 34 31.94 25.49 18.72
N THR A 35 32.71 25.39 17.63
CA THR A 35 32.23 25.61 16.27
C THR A 35 31.09 24.62 15.99
N ALA A 36 29.85 25.13 15.93
CA ALA A 36 28.75 24.39 15.35
C ALA A 36 29.11 24.04 13.89
N PRO A 37 28.93 22.78 13.43
CA PRO A 37 29.09 22.48 12.02
C PRO A 37 28.03 23.29 11.26
N ALA A 38 28.49 23.94 10.19
CA ALA A 38 27.71 24.81 9.34
C ALA A 38 26.37 24.15 8.97
N ALA A 39 25.27 24.79 9.36
CA ALA A 39 23.99 24.54 8.71
C ALA A 39 24.23 24.75 7.21
N HIS A 40 24.02 23.71 6.40
CA HIS A 40 23.91 23.86 4.95
C HIS A 40 22.68 24.70 4.67
N ARG A 41 22.84 26.02 4.76
CA ARG A 41 21.88 27.00 4.30
C ARG A 41 21.98 26.96 2.78
N ALA A 42 21.12 26.17 2.17
CA ALA A 42 20.91 26.22 0.73
C ALA A 42 20.53 27.67 0.38
N THR A 43 21.47 28.40 -0.21
CA THR A 43 21.18 29.64 -0.93
C THR A 43 20.24 29.28 -2.06
N ALA A 44 18.96 29.56 -1.88
CA ALA A 44 17.96 29.50 -2.93
C ALA A 44 18.32 30.56 -3.99
N THR A 45 18.95 30.11 -5.07
CA THR A 45 18.94 30.85 -6.32
C THR A 45 17.48 30.90 -6.81
N THR A 46 17.00 32.10 -7.12
CA THR A 46 15.67 32.34 -7.68
C THR A 46 15.60 31.78 -9.09
N GLY A 47 15.38 30.46 -9.20
CA GLY A 47 14.89 29.79 -10.39
C GLY A 47 13.44 29.40 -10.15
N SER A 48 12.52 30.02 -10.90
CA SER A 48 11.11 29.64 -10.91
C SER A 48 10.94 28.24 -11.49
N SER A 49 10.93 27.22 -10.63
CA SER A 49 10.40 25.90 -10.99
C SER A 49 8.87 25.92 -10.94
N PRO A 50 8.17 25.31 -11.91
CA PRO A 50 6.72 25.29 -11.92
C PRO A 50 6.23 24.48 -10.72
N ALA A 51 5.23 25.01 -10.01
CA ALA A 51 4.60 24.40 -8.84
C ALA A 51 4.17 22.92 -9.08
N GLY A 52 3.97 22.51 -10.33
CA GLY A 52 3.66 21.14 -10.73
C GLY A 52 4.75 20.10 -10.42
N ALA A 53 6.04 20.45 -10.52
CA ALA A 53 7.12 19.48 -10.29
C ALA A 53 7.33 19.15 -8.79
N ARG A 54 7.01 20.09 -7.89
CA ARG A 54 7.03 19.86 -6.43
C ARG A 54 5.78 19.10 -5.97
N ALA A 55 4.63 19.34 -6.58
CA ALA A 55 3.41 18.61 -6.28
C ALA A 55 3.50 17.12 -6.71
N LEU A 56 4.12 16.82 -7.87
CA LEU A 56 4.33 15.44 -8.35
C LEU A 56 5.17 14.57 -7.41
N ALA A 57 6.12 15.15 -6.67
CA ALA A 57 6.94 14.41 -5.69
C ALA A 57 6.25 14.26 -4.32
N ALA A 58 5.32 15.18 -3.97
CA ALA A 58 4.61 15.20 -2.69
C ALA A 58 3.46 14.18 -2.60
N HIS A 59 3.04 13.58 -3.71
CA HIS A 59 1.92 12.62 -3.76
C HIS A 59 2.37 11.18 -4.06
N ALA A 60 3.69 10.91 -4.10
CA ALA A 60 4.22 9.59 -4.45
C ALA A 60 3.88 8.50 -3.42
N LEU A 61 3.55 8.87 -2.19
CA LEU A 61 3.16 7.98 -1.09
C LEU A 61 1.75 8.30 -0.56
N ASP A 62 0.88 8.89 -1.38
CA ASP A 62 -0.53 9.01 -1.02
C ASP A 62 -1.19 7.64 -0.99
N GLY A 63 -2.02 7.38 0.02
CA GLY A 63 -2.71 6.10 0.21
C GLY A 63 -2.30 5.35 1.47
N THR A 64 -2.64 4.07 1.55
CA THR A 64 -2.50 3.26 2.76
C THR A 64 -1.19 2.46 2.77
N HIS A 65 -0.40 2.64 3.83
CA HIS A 65 0.95 2.09 3.98
C HIS A 65 1.16 1.45 5.36
N THR A 66 2.20 0.62 5.49
CA THR A 66 2.76 0.22 6.78
C THR A 66 4.19 0.73 6.87
N LEU A 67 4.59 1.20 8.05
CA LEU A 67 5.96 1.60 8.36
C LEU A 67 6.62 0.48 9.14
N VAL A 68 7.68 -0.12 8.58
CA VAL A 68 8.37 -1.27 9.19
C VAL A 68 9.82 -0.93 9.48
N THR A 69 10.29 -1.28 10.69
CA THR A 69 11.72 -1.29 11.04
C THR A 69 12.06 -2.59 11.76
N GLY A 70 13.17 -3.25 11.38
CA GLY A 70 13.59 -4.50 12.01
C GLY A 70 12.56 -5.64 11.96
N GLY A 71 11.65 -5.65 10.98
CA GLY A 71 10.55 -6.61 10.87
C GLY A 71 9.30 -6.27 11.69
N MET A 72 9.29 -5.13 12.38
CA MET A 72 8.20 -4.68 13.25
C MET A 72 7.51 -3.45 12.66
N ALA A 73 6.19 -3.46 12.62
CA ALA A 73 5.35 -2.41 12.09
C ALA A 73 5.00 -1.36 13.16
N VAL A 74 4.87 -0.10 12.78
CA VAL A 74 4.19 0.93 13.60
C VAL A 74 2.75 0.48 13.84
N ASP A 75 2.38 0.33 15.10
CA ASP A 75 1.14 -0.31 15.55
C ASP A 75 0.43 0.57 16.58
N ASP A 76 -0.88 0.72 16.38
CA ASP A 76 -1.78 1.17 17.44
C ASP A 76 -2.20 -0.02 18.31
N PRO A 77 -1.74 -0.10 19.57
CA PRO A 77 -1.84 -1.32 20.37
C PRO A 77 -3.30 -1.71 20.62
N ASN A 78 -3.63 -2.94 20.21
CA ASN A 78 -4.98 -3.52 20.29
C ASN A 78 -6.06 -2.77 19.48
N GLY A 79 -5.67 -1.95 18.48
CA GLY A 79 -6.62 -1.18 17.67
C GLY A 79 -7.45 -0.19 18.49
N SER A 80 -6.80 0.53 19.39
CA SER A 80 -7.42 1.50 20.28
C SER A 80 -8.08 2.65 19.50
N THR A 81 -9.26 3.08 19.95
CA THR A 81 -9.90 4.32 19.46
C THR A 81 -9.69 5.50 20.41
N GLY A 82 -8.90 5.30 21.47
CA GLY A 82 -8.66 6.30 22.51
C GLY A 82 -7.57 7.31 22.13
N TRP A 83 -7.85 8.58 22.37
CA TRP A 83 -6.86 9.66 22.21
C TRP A 83 -5.71 9.50 23.22
N GLY A 84 -4.50 9.84 22.78
CA GLY A 84 -3.29 9.72 23.60
C GLY A 84 -2.81 8.28 23.77
N THR A 85 -3.37 7.32 23.02
CA THR A 85 -2.84 5.95 23.01
C THR A 85 -1.44 5.99 22.42
N ARG A 86 -0.45 5.57 23.22
CA ARG A 86 0.94 5.49 22.78
C ARG A 86 1.09 4.45 21.68
N LEU A 87 1.71 4.83 20.57
CA LEU A 87 2.03 3.89 19.49
C LEU A 87 3.27 3.07 19.85
N ILE A 88 3.27 1.84 19.37
CA ILE A 88 4.35 0.87 19.59
C ILE A 88 4.82 0.31 18.25
N THR A 89 5.83 -0.56 18.29
CA THR A 89 6.08 -1.50 17.21
C THR A 89 5.56 -2.89 17.56
N TYR A 90 4.91 -3.58 16.62
CA TYR A 90 4.46 -4.96 16.79
C TYR A 90 4.79 -5.79 15.55
N GLY A 91 4.71 -7.13 15.66
CA GLY A 91 4.95 -8.00 14.52
C GLY A 91 3.97 -7.65 13.39
N ALA A 92 4.50 -7.42 12.18
CA ALA A 92 3.67 -7.05 11.04
C ALA A 92 2.64 -8.15 10.77
N ASN A 93 1.35 -7.82 10.86
CA ASN A 93 0.24 -8.78 10.79
C ASN A 93 -0.90 -8.35 9.85
N GLY A 94 -0.78 -7.19 9.19
CA GLY A 94 -1.76 -6.68 8.24
C GLY A 94 -3.05 -6.12 8.86
N GLY A 95 -3.15 -6.11 10.20
CA GLY A 95 -4.29 -5.55 10.91
C GLY A 95 -4.47 -4.07 10.61
N SER A 96 -5.72 -3.60 10.63
CA SER A 96 -6.05 -2.18 10.36
C SER A 96 -5.37 -1.20 11.32
N ASN A 97 -4.97 -1.66 12.51
CA ASN A 97 -4.22 -0.92 13.51
C ASN A 97 -2.72 -0.73 13.16
N GLN A 98 -2.20 -1.43 12.13
CA GLN A 98 -0.85 -1.27 11.56
C GLN A 98 -0.86 -0.60 10.17
N ASN A 99 -2.05 -0.25 9.69
CA ASN A 99 -2.27 0.40 8.41
C ASN A 99 -2.42 1.90 8.64
N TRP A 100 -1.68 2.69 7.87
CA TRP A 100 -1.61 4.13 8.01
C TRP A 100 -1.90 4.77 6.67
N GLN A 101 -2.96 5.56 6.58
CA GLN A 101 -3.23 6.40 5.42
C GLN A 101 -2.36 7.64 5.47
N PHE A 102 -1.51 7.78 4.46
CA PHE A 102 -0.63 8.90 4.25
C PHE A 102 -1.41 9.92 3.44
N ILE A 103 -1.73 11.05 4.06
CA ILE A 103 -2.51 12.11 3.45
C ILE A 103 -1.55 13.26 3.14
N PRO A 104 -1.25 13.51 1.85
CA PRO A 104 -0.29 14.53 1.46
C PRO A 104 -0.77 15.93 1.86
N GLN A 105 0.15 16.73 2.37
CA GLN A 105 -0.08 18.13 2.72
C GLN A 105 0.53 19.06 1.66
N PRO A 106 0.01 20.30 1.50
CA PRO A 106 0.52 21.24 0.51
C PRO A 106 2.01 21.60 0.65
N ASP A 107 2.58 21.42 1.83
CA ASP A 107 4.00 21.68 2.13
C ASP A 107 4.93 20.49 1.83
N GLY A 108 4.37 19.37 1.34
CA GLY A 108 5.09 18.13 1.04
C GLY A 108 5.28 17.20 2.25
N SER A 109 4.72 17.55 3.41
CA SER A 109 4.61 16.62 4.54
C SER A 109 3.38 15.71 4.40
N TYR A 110 3.27 14.73 5.27
CA TYR A 110 2.14 13.82 5.33
C TYR A 110 1.52 13.82 6.73
N THR A 111 0.20 13.69 6.75
CA THR A 111 -0.51 13.21 7.94
C THR A 111 -0.60 11.69 7.86
N LEU A 112 -0.28 10.98 8.94
CA LEU A 112 -0.41 9.52 9.02
C LEU A 112 -1.63 9.16 9.86
N ARG A 113 -2.74 8.79 9.20
CA ARG A 113 -4.00 8.42 9.85
C ARG A 113 -4.13 6.90 9.98
N ASN A 114 -4.30 6.39 11.19
CA ASN A 114 -4.47 4.97 11.46
C ASN A 114 -5.78 4.44 10.85
N GLY A 115 -5.71 3.24 10.25
CA GLY A 115 -6.84 2.60 9.58
C GLY A 115 -7.91 2.04 10.53
N ALA A 116 -7.57 1.70 11.77
CA ALA A 116 -8.54 1.22 12.76
C ALA A 116 -9.27 2.38 13.46
N SER A 117 -8.52 3.41 13.89
CA SER A 117 -9.06 4.46 14.75
C SER A 117 -9.47 5.74 14.03
N ASN A 118 -8.99 5.95 12.80
CA ASN A 118 -9.04 7.24 12.08
C ASN A 118 -8.35 8.41 12.81
N LEU A 119 -7.52 8.13 13.82
CA LEU A 119 -6.68 9.10 14.52
C LEU A 119 -5.29 9.16 13.87
N CYS A 120 -4.57 10.25 14.12
CA CYS A 120 -3.30 10.53 13.48
C CYS A 120 -2.13 10.32 14.43
N ALA A 121 -1.02 9.79 13.90
CA ALA A 121 0.24 9.73 14.63
C ALA A 121 0.72 11.15 14.97
N GLU A 122 0.90 11.42 16.25
CA GLU A 122 1.25 12.72 16.81
C GLU A 122 2.55 12.60 17.60
N VAL A 123 3.40 13.63 17.55
CA VAL A 123 4.35 13.89 18.63
C VAL A 123 3.59 14.51 19.80
N ASN A 124 3.44 13.76 20.90
CA ASN A 124 2.60 14.12 22.03
C ASN A 124 2.78 15.58 22.48
N GLY A 125 1.69 16.35 22.39
CA GLY A 125 1.62 17.74 22.82
C GLY A 125 2.49 18.70 21.99
N GLY A 126 2.97 18.29 20.82
CA GLY A 126 3.87 19.06 19.98
C GLY A 126 5.22 19.37 20.63
N SER A 127 5.72 18.46 21.48
CA SER A 127 7.04 18.61 22.10
C SER A 127 8.15 18.72 21.05
N VAL A 128 9.14 19.58 21.31
CA VAL A 128 10.36 19.72 20.47
C VAL A 128 11.55 18.91 21.01
N TYR A 129 11.38 18.21 22.13
CA TYR A 129 12.46 17.54 22.84
C TYR A 129 12.59 16.06 22.43
N GLN A 130 13.84 15.56 22.46
CA GLN A 130 14.15 14.15 22.29
C GLN A 130 13.46 13.31 23.37
N GLY A 131 13.02 12.11 23.01
CA GLY A 131 12.28 11.22 23.90
C GLY A 131 10.80 11.53 24.04
N ALA A 132 10.28 12.57 23.37
CA ALA A 132 8.84 12.77 23.34
C ALA A 132 8.17 11.56 22.68
N VAL A 133 7.09 11.10 23.31
CA VAL A 133 6.30 9.95 22.89
C VAL A 133 5.60 10.28 21.58
N VAL A 134 5.48 9.27 20.73
CA VAL A 134 4.56 9.29 19.59
C VAL A 134 3.29 8.52 19.98
N ASP A 135 2.16 9.20 19.95
CA ASP A 135 0.84 8.68 20.28
C ASP A 135 -0.15 8.92 19.13
N GLN A 136 -1.39 8.50 19.29
CA GLN A 136 -2.46 8.85 18.35
C GLN A 136 -3.40 9.92 18.92
N TRP A 137 -3.76 10.89 18.09
CA TRP A 137 -4.66 11.99 18.46
C TRP A 137 -5.55 12.40 17.29
N GLN A 138 -6.50 13.30 17.56
CA GLN A 138 -7.34 13.87 16.50
C GLN A 138 -6.47 14.46 15.38
N CYS A 139 -6.74 14.02 14.15
CA CYS A 139 -6.14 14.61 12.96
C CYS A 139 -6.50 16.09 12.86
N ALA A 140 -5.49 16.95 12.81
CA ALA A 140 -5.62 18.40 12.74
C ALA A 140 -4.60 18.97 11.76
N ASN A 141 -4.82 20.20 11.29
CA ASN A 141 -3.83 20.91 10.46
C ASN A 141 -2.79 21.59 11.36
N SER A 142 -2.01 20.78 12.08
CA SER A 142 -0.99 21.24 13.02
C SER A 142 0.29 20.43 12.85
N ALA A 143 1.44 21.10 13.02
CA ALA A 143 2.73 20.50 12.71
C ALA A 143 3.04 19.22 13.50
N ASN A 144 2.45 19.04 14.70
CA ASN A 144 2.67 17.87 15.58
C ASN A 144 2.08 16.56 15.04
N VAL A 145 1.18 16.62 14.06
CA VAL A 145 0.67 15.46 13.32
C VAL A 145 1.16 15.40 11.86
N HIS A 146 2.10 16.27 11.49
CA HIS A 146 2.70 16.32 10.16
C HIS A 146 4.11 15.73 10.20
N TRP A 147 4.41 14.90 9.21
CA TRP A 147 5.66 14.15 9.13
C TRP A 147 6.29 14.32 7.75
N LEU A 148 7.58 14.64 7.72
CA LEU A 148 8.38 14.69 6.51
C LEU A 148 9.03 13.33 6.26
N LEU A 149 8.85 12.80 5.05
CA LEU A 149 9.42 11.53 4.62
C LEU A 149 10.62 11.79 3.72
N THR A 150 11.82 11.46 4.21
CA THR A 150 13.06 11.65 3.44
C THR A 150 13.57 10.30 2.96
N PRO A 151 13.59 10.02 1.64
CA PRO A 151 14.10 8.75 1.12
C PRO A 151 15.60 8.63 1.32
N LEU A 152 16.05 7.42 1.63
CA LEU A 152 17.44 7.01 1.72
C LEU A 152 17.82 6.19 0.48
N SER A 153 19.12 6.12 0.18
CA SER A 153 19.63 5.38 -0.99
C SER A 153 19.39 3.86 -0.93
N ASN A 154 19.06 3.32 0.25
CA ASN A 154 18.73 1.91 0.46
C ASN A 154 17.23 1.61 0.32
N GLY A 155 16.41 2.59 -0.06
CA GLY A 155 14.96 2.44 -0.23
C GLY A 155 14.14 2.61 1.07
N SER A 156 14.80 2.76 2.23
CA SER A 156 14.12 3.15 3.47
C SER A 156 13.92 4.66 3.56
N PHE A 157 13.18 5.11 4.57
CA PHE A 157 12.85 6.51 4.80
C PHE A 157 13.23 6.93 6.22
N ILE A 158 13.63 8.19 6.36
CA ILE A 158 13.57 8.91 7.63
C ILE A 158 12.18 9.54 7.74
N VAL A 159 11.50 9.32 8.86
CA VAL A 159 10.19 9.91 9.16
C VAL A 159 10.41 10.97 10.22
N SER A 160 10.44 12.25 9.83
CA SER A 160 10.78 13.37 10.72
C SER A 160 9.56 14.18 11.10
N SER A 161 9.43 14.54 12.38
CA SER A 161 8.38 15.45 12.83
C SER A 161 8.56 16.84 12.22
N MET A 162 7.49 17.43 11.70
CA MET A 162 7.50 18.82 11.20
C MET A 162 7.58 19.86 12.33
N VAL A 163 7.41 19.46 13.60
CA VAL A 163 7.57 20.35 14.76
C VAL A 163 9.05 20.54 15.13
N SER A 164 9.80 19.44 15.16
CA SER A 164 11.13 19.40 15.78
C SER A 164 12.26 19.07 14.79
N GLY A 165 11.93 18.47 13.64
CA GLY A 165 12.89 17.85 12.73
C GLY A 165 13.45 16.51 13.22
N LEU A 166 13.07 16.04 14.42
CA LEU A 166 13.53 14.79 15.00
C LEU A 166 12.86 13.59 14.34
N ALA A 167 13.56 12.46 14.29
CA ALA A 167 13.15 11.24 13.61
C ALA A 167 12.30 10.33 14.51
N LEU A 168 11.23 9.76 13.95
CA LEU A 168 10.49 8.64 14.54
C LEU A 168 11.46 7.48 14.79
N THR A 169 11.52 7.03 16.03
CA THR A 169 12.52 6.09 16.53
C THR A 169 11.85 5.01 17.38
N ALA A 170 12.06 3.75 17.01
CA ALA A 170 11.72 2.61 17.86
C ALA A 170 12.75 2.45 18.97
N SER A 171 12.32 2.13 20.19
CA SER A 171 13.23 1.95 21.33
C SER A 171 14.06 0.66 21.27
N SER A 172 13.60 -0.33 20.49
CA SER A 172 14.29 -1.61 20.27
C SER A 172 13.74 -2.31 19.02
N THR A 173 14.32 -3.45 18.65
CA THR A 173 13.82 -4.34 17.58
C THR A 173 12.75 -5.33 18.07
N GLY A 174 12.30 -5.21 19.32
CA GLY A 174 11.37 -6.15 19.94
C GLY A 174 9.91 -5.74 19.79
N SER A 175 9.00 -6.70 20.03
CA SER A 175 7.57 -6.40 20.07
C SER A 175 7.21 -5.57 21.28
N GLY A 176 6.33 -4.58 21.10
CA GLY A 176 5.95 -3.62 22.12
C GLY A 176 6.98 -2.50 22.35
N ALA A 177 7.97 -2.33 21.46
CA ALA A 177 8.90 -1.21 21.59
C ALA A 177 8.15 0.12 21.46
N THR A 178 8.46 1.08 22.32
CA THR A 178 7.80 2.39 22.29
C THR A 178 8.33 3.22 21.13
N LEU A 179 7.45 4.02 20.53
CA LEU A 179 7.83 5.02 19.52
C LEU A 179 8.04 6.39 20.17
N THR A 180 9.18 6.99 19.87
CA THR A 180 9.54 8.35 20.31
C THR A 180 10.17 9.13 19.16
N GLN A 181 10.29 10.45 19.30
CA GLN A 181 11.17 11.23 18.42
C GLN A 181 12.58 11.35 19.02
N GLN A 182 13.62 11.18 18.21
CA GLN A 182 15.03 11.30 18.62
C GLN A 182 15.86 12.02 17.55
N ALA A 183 17.07 12.46 17.92
CA ALA A 183 18.03 12.93 16.93
C ALA A 183 18.35 11.79 15.95
N TYR A 184 18.40 12.09 14.66
CA TYR A 184 18.79 11.09 13.66
C TYR A 184 20.28 10.77 13.80
N THR A 185 20.58 9.50 14.06
CA THR A 185 21.92 8.96 14.32
C THR A 185 22.34 7.93 13.27
N ASN A 186 21.58 7.82 12.18
CA ASN A 186 21.73 6.77 11.17
C ASN A 186 21.51 5.34 11.73
N SER A 187 20.83 5.21 12.86
CA SER A 187 20.46 3.92 13.45
C SER A 187 19.40 3.22 12.59
N PRO A 188 19.46 1.88 12.41
CA PRO A 188 18.39 1.11 11.76
C PRO A 188 17.01 1.32 12.40
N LEU A 189 16.94 1.58 13.72
CA LEU A 189 15.70 1.85 14.45
C LEU A 189 15.01 3.18 14.08
N GLN A 190 15.66 3.97 13.21
CA GLN A 190 15.20 5.28 12.71
C GLN A 190 15.01 5.27 11.19
N GLN A 191 15.22 4.12 10.56
CA GLN A 191 15.03 3.92 9.13
C GLN A 191 13.81 3.01 8.95
N TRP A 192 12.81 3.53 8.25
CA TRP A 192 11.53 2.88 8.07
C TRP A 192 11.37 2.48 6.62
N THR A 193 11.14 1.21 6.37
CA THR A 193 10.62 0.78 5.08
C THR A 193 9.14 1.12 5.05
N ILE A 194 8.74 1.94 4.09
CA ILE A 194 7.34 2.26 3.85
C ILE A 194 6.86 1.24 2.82
N GLY A 195 6.26 0.16 3.31
CA GLY A 195 5.57 -0.80 2.47
C GLY A 195 4.15 -0.30 2.16
N MET A 196 3.51 -0.86 1.15
CA MET A 196 2.04 -0.87 1.17
C MET A 196 1.60 -1.52 2.48
N ALA A 197 0.51 -1.03 3.08
CA ALA A 197 -0.19 -1.80 4.09
C ALA A 197 -0.33 -3.21 3.55
N SER A 198 0.06 -4.23 4.33
CA SER A 198 0.21 -5.63 3.87
C SER A 198 -0.72 -5.84 2.69
N PRO A 199 -0.19 -5.96 1.45
CA PRO A 199 -0.91 -5.57 0.26
C PRO A 199 -2.28 -6.18 0.41
N VAL A 200 -3.33 -5.34 0.32
CA VAL A 200 -4.64 -5.85 -0.03
C VAL A 200 -4.44 -6.46 -1.41
N LEU A 201 -3.90 -7.68 -1.43
CA LEU A 201 -3.82 -8.53 -2.58
C LEU A 201 -5.27 -8.94 -2.73
N SER A 202 -6.01 -8.13 -3.48
CA SER A 202 -7.35 -8.44 -3.90
C SER A 202 -7.32 -8.70 -5.39
N GLY A 203 -8.23 -9.55 -5.86
CA GLY A 203 -8.28 -9.91 -7.27
C GLY A 203 -7.22 -10.94 -7.62
N SER A 204 -6.98 -11.13 -8.92
CA SER A 204 -6.19 -12.25 -9.44
C SER A 204 -4.75 -11.87 -9.75
N HIS A 205 -3.84 -12.80 -9.45
CA HIS A 205 -2.41 -12.59 -9.46
C HIS A 205 -1.70 -13.87 -9.90
N ASN A 206 -0.55 -13.72 -10.55
CA ASN A 206 0.41 -14.81 -10.63
C ASN A 206 1.35 -14.70 -9.43
N LEU A 207 1.66 -15.81 -8.77
CA LEU A 207 2.69 -15.83 -7.73
C LEU A 207 3.98 -16.35 -8.33
N VAL A 208 5.02 -15.52 -8.41
CA VAL A 208 6.29 -15.87 -9.05
C VAL A 208 7.46 -15.75 -8.10
N THR A 209 8.31 -16.79 -8.08
CA THR A 209 9.59 -16.81 -7.37
C THR A 209 10.66 -17.51 -8.22
N GLY A 210 11.86 -16.92 -8.31
CA GLY A 210 12.98 -17.55 -9.02
C GLY A 210 12.72 -17.91 -10.49
N GLY A 211 11.79 -17.22 -11.17
CA GLY A 211 11.38 -17.52 -12.55
C GLY A 211 10.37 -18.68 -12.69
N LEU A 212 9.81 -19.15 -11.58
CA LEU A 212 8.74 -20.16 -11.54
C LEU A 212 7.47 -19.53 -10.96
N ALA A 213 6.32 -19.90 -11.52
CA ALA A 213 5.00 -19.53 -11.01
C ALA A 213 4.42 -20.65 -10.15
N LEU A 214 3.64 -20.29 -9.14
CA LEU A 214 2.72 -21.22 -8.48
C LEU A 214 1.70 -21.68 -9.51
N ASN A 215 1.57 -22.99 -9.66
CA ASN A 215 0.87 -23.60 -10.78
C ASN A 215 -0.06 -24.69 -10.26
N ASP A 216 -1.35 -24.52 -10.55
CA ASP A 216 -2.39 -25.49 -10.29
C ASP A 216 -2.96 -26.04 -11.61
N PRO A 217 -2.52 -27.25 -12.02
CA PRO A 217 -3.01 -27.92 -13.21
C PRO A 217 -4.41 -28.56 -13.03
N GLY A 218 -5.03 -28.46 -11.85
CA GLY A 218 -6.35 -29.00 -11.53
C GLY A 218 -6.41 -30.51 -11.39
N ASN A 219 -5.36 -31.09 -10.79
CA ASN A 219 -5.23 -32.54 -10.55
C ASN A 219 -5.11 -32.89 -9.05
N GLY A 220 -5.44 -31.97 -8.15
CA GLY A 220 -5.35 -32.11 -6.70
C GLY A 220 -3.99 -31.72 -6.12
N THR A 221 -3.03 -31.27 -6.94
CA THR A 221 -1.68 -30.90 -6.48
C THR A 221 -1.27 -29.53 -6.97
N VAL A 222 -0.75 -28.72 -6.04
CA VAL A 222 -0.18 -27.40 -6.37
C VAL A 222 1.33 -27.52 -6.55
N THR A 223 1.81 -27.09 -7.70
CA THR A 223 3.21 -27.22 -8.14
C THR A 223 3.86 -25.86 -8.36
N THR A 224 5.16 -25.83 -8.64
CA THR A 224 5.81 -24.65 -9.25
C THR A 224 6.30 -24.96 -10.65
N ALA A 225 5.97 -24.13 -11.63
CA ALA A 225 6.28 -24.37 -13.03
C ALA A 225 6.88 -23.14 -13.72
N THR A 226 7.55 -23.33 -14.87
CA THR A 226 7.98 -22.20 -15.71
C THR A 226 6.80 -21.27 -16.00
N VAL A 227 7.01 -19.97 -15.82
CA VAL A 227 5.94 -18.98 -16.06
C VAL A 227 5.52 -18.99 -17.53
N ASN A 228 4.23 -19.06 -17.79
CA ASN A 228 3.64 -19.12 -19.13
C ASN A 228 2.34 -18.34 -19.29
N GLY A 229 1.84 -17.68 -18.23
CA GLY A 229 0.62 -16.88 -18.29
C GLY A 229 -0.66 -17.69 -18.52
N SER A 230 -0.64 -18.99 -18.27
CA SER A 230 -1.83 -19.83 -18.37
C SER A 230 -2.80 -19.59 -17.21
N ALA A 231 -4.06 -19.99 -17.40
CA ALA A 231 -5.07 -19.95 -16.34
C ALA A 231 -4.67 -20.78 -15.09
N TYR A 232 -3.83 -21.81 -15.26
CA TYR A 232 -3.29 -22.62 -14.16
C TYR A 232 -2.34 -21.85 -13.23
N GLN A 233 -1.81 -20.72 -13.67
CA GLN A 233 -0.88 -19.90 -12.89
C GLN A 233 -1.56 -18.70 -12.24
N ASN A 234 -2.88 -18.59 -12.42
CA ASN A 234 -3.68 -17.48 -11.94
C ASN A 234 -4.33 -17.80 -10.59
N TRP A 235 -4.21 -16.90 -9.62
CA TRP A 235 -4.69 -17.07 -8.26
C TRP A 235 -5.43 -15.83 -7.78
N GLN A 236 -6.69 -15.98 -7.39
CA GLN A 236 -7.50 -14.92 -6.82
C GLN A 236 -7.29 -14.83 -5.31
N PHE A 237 -6.83 -13.69 -4.83
CA PHE A 237 -6.74 -13.42 -3.41
C PHE A 237 -8.04 -12.76 -2.93
N LEU A 238 -8.65 -13.37 -1.92
CA LEU A 238 -9.86 -12.90 -1.26
C LEU A 238 -9.53 -12.59 0.19
N GLN A 239 -9.54 -11.29 0.53
CA GLN A 239 -9.28 -10.86 1.90
C GLN A 239 -10.44 -11.27 2.82
N GLN A 240 -10.09 -11.91 3.93
CA GLN A 240 -11.03 -12.38 4.94
C GLN A 240 -11.19 -11.34 6.07
N PRO A 241 -12.31 -11.36 6.83
CA PRO A 241 -12.55 -10.41 7.93
C PRO A 241 -11.49 -10.43 9.04
N ASP A 242 -10.71 -11.50 9.16
CA ASP A 242 -9.63 -11.69 10.13
C ASP A 242 -8.26 -11.17 9.63
N SER A 243 -8.23 -10.46 8.50
CA SER A 243 -7.02 -9.93 7.84
C SER A 243 -6.11 -10.98 7.19
N THR A 244 -6.58 -12.23 7.03
CA THR A 244 -5.92 -13.25 6.21
C THR A 244 -6.47 -13.28 4.78
N TYR A 245 -5.93 -14.16 3.93
CA TYR A 245 -6.38 -14.36 2.55
C TYR A 245 -6.76 -15.81 2.30
N GLU A 246 -7.90 -16.01 1.66
CA GLU A 246 -8.11 -17.20 0.84
C GLU A 246 -7.42 -16.95 -0.52
N VAL A 247 -6.62 -17.92 -0.97
CA VAL A 247 -5.91 -17.85 -2.25
C VAL A 247 -6.50 -18.90 -3.18
N VAL A 248 -7.43 -18.46 -4.02
CA VAL A 248 -8.28 -19.31 -4.85
C VAL A 248 -7.64 -19.54 -6.21
N SER A 249 -7.53 -20.80 -6.64
CA SER A 249 -7.11 -21.15 -7.98
C SER A 249 -8.08 -20.57 -9.01
N GLY A 250 -7.54 -19.80 -9.96
CA GLY A 250 -8.32 -19.27 -11.08
C GLY A 250 -8.75 -20.35 -12.08
N SER A 251 -8.12 -21.53 -12.05
CA SER A 251 -8.45 -22.65 -12.95
C SER A 251 -9.51 -23.58 -12.37
N THR A 252 -9.46 -23.88 -11.07
CA THR A 252 -10.39 -24.83 -10.41
C THR A 252 -11.42 -24.16 -9.50
N GLY A 253 -11.16 -22.94 -9.03
CA GLY A 253 -11.98 -22.28 -8.01
C GLY A 253 -11.78 -22.85 -6.60
N GLN A 254 -10.81 -23.75 -6.42
CA GLN A 254 -10.46 -24.33 -5.11
C GLN A 254 -9.41 -23.46 -4.40
N CYS A 255 -9.38 -23.51 -3.07
CA CYS A 255 -8.43 -22.74 -2.28
C CYS A 255 -7.09 -23.47 -2.16
N LEU A 256 -6.00 -22.69 -2.19
CA LEU A 256 -4.68 -23.14 -1.80
C LEU A 256 -4.73 -23.53 -0.33
N ASN A 257 -4.59 -24.82 -0.06
CA ASN A 257 -4.73 -25.38 1.27
C ASN A 257 -3.36 -25.79 1.82
N ALA A 258 -3.16 -25.56 3.12
CA ALA A 258 -1.96 -25.92 3.86
C ALA A 258 -2.29 -26.98 4.92
N PRO A 259 -2.39 -28.28 4.54
CA PRO A 259 -2.72 -29.34 5.48
C PRO A 259 -1.71 -29.40 6.63
N ALA A 260 -2.22 -29.51 7.85
CA ALA A 260 -1.36 -29.62 9.03
C ALA A 260 -0.42 -30.83 8.92
N ASN A 261 0.89 -30.60 9.08
CA ASN A 261 1.94 -31.61 9.11
C ASN A 261 2.21 -32.36 7.78
N SER A 262 1.74 -31.87 6.62
CA SER A 262 2.05 -32.49 5.31
C SER A 262 3.44 -32.13 4.77
N GLY A 263 3.95 -30.94 5.11
CA GLY A 263 5.14 -30.36 4.47
C GLY A 263 4.90 -29.87 3.03
N THR A 264 3.68 -29.98 2.52
CA THR A 264 3.28 -29.63 1.15
C THR A 264 1.94 -28.92 1.13
N VAL A 265 1.66 -28.18 0.05
CA VAL A 265 0.35 -27.61 -0.20
C VAL A 265 -0.45 -28.44 -1.20
N ASN A 266 -1.78 -28.35 -1.13
CA ASN A 266 -2.71 -28.92 -2.09
C ASN A 266 -3.84 -27.91 -2.39
N GLU A 267 -4.84 -28.34 -3.16
CA GLU A 267 -6.09 -27.61 -3.35
C GLU A 267 -7.22 -28.29 -2.57
N ASP A 268 -8.11 -27.51 -1.96
CA ASP A 268 -9.32 -28.01 -1.29
C ASP A 268 -10.47 -26.97 -1.34
N SER A 269 -11.64 -27.31 -0.83
CA SER A 269 -12.75 -26.35 -0.72
C SER A 269 -12.38 -25.15 0.16
N CYS A 270 -12.84 -23.96 -0.22
CA CYS A 270 -12.65 -22.69 0.50
C CYS A 270 -13.56 -22.58 1.74
N ASN A 271 -13.47 -23.54 2.66
CA ASN A 271 -14.26 -23.57 3.90
C ASN A 271 -13.60 -24.37 5.03
N ASP A 272 -12.30 -24.63 4.94
CA ASP A 272 -11.57 -25.49 5.88
C ASP A 272 -11.00 -24.74 7.10
N GLY A 273 -11.33 -23.46 7.23
CA GLY A 273 -11.06 -22.64 8.41
C GLY A 273 -9.63 -22.08 8.41
N PRO A 274 -8.75 -22.42 9.38
CA PRO A 274 -7.41 -21.85 9.40
C PRO A 274 -6.43 -22.47 8.37
N LEU A 275 -6.81 -23.52 7.63
CA LEU A 275 -5.90 -24.24 6.72
C LEU A 275 -5.85 -23.64 5.31
N ASP A 276 -6.91 -22.97 4.88
CA ASP A 276 -7.07 -22.22 3.63
C ASP A 276 -6.86 -20.71 3.81
N HIS A 277 -6.67 -20.24 5.05
CA HIS A 277 -6.35 -18.87 5.39
C HIS A 277 -4.82 -18.64 5.45
N TRP A 278 -4.34 -17.68 4.66
CA TRP A 278 -2.93 -17.31 4.56
C TRP A 278 -2.67 -15.92 5.10
N THR A 279 -1.68 -15.79 5.99
CA THR A 279 -1.14 -14.48 6.34
C THR A 279 -0.14 -14.06 5.28
N VAL A 280 -0.36 -12.91 4.66
CA VAL A 280 0.56 -12.31 3.69
C VAL A 280 1.42 -11.28 4.41
N THR A 281 2.74 -11.32 4.17
CA THR A 281 3.69 -10.35 4.74
C THR A 281 4.63 -9.83 3.66
N THR A 282 4.64 -8.52 3.44
CA THR A 282 5.57 -7.86 2.52
C THR A 282 6.99 -7.86 3.08
N VAL A 283 7.97 -8.10 2.21
CA VAL A 283 9.39 -7.97 2.51
C VAL A 283 10.03 -6.80 1.74
N ALA A 284 11.24 -6.39 2.12
CA ALA A 284 11.87 -5.10 1.79
C ALA A 284 12.07 -4.75 0.29
N ASN A 285 11.72 -5.65 -0.64
CA ASN A 285 11.85 -5.49 -2.09
C ASN A 285 10.51 -5.52 -2.86
N GLY A 286 9.37 -5.44 -2.15
CA GLY A 286 8.03 -5.55 -2.74
C GLY A 286 7.58 -6.97 -3.05
N SER A 287 8.40 -7.99 -2.77
CA SER A 287 7.93 -9.38 -2.68
C SER A 287 7.23 -9.62 -1.33
N PHE A 288 6.58 -10.77 -1.20
CA PHE A 288 5.83 -11.14 -0.01
C PHE A 288 5.97 -12.63 0.29
N THR A 289 5.65 -13.02 1.53
CA THR A 289 5.56 -14.41 1.95
C THR A 289 4.11 -14.77 2.23
N LEU A 290 3.69 -16.00 1.91
CA LEU A 290 2.44 -16.57 2.41
C LEU A 290 2.75 -17.51 3.56
N ILE A 291 2.13 -17.26 4.71
CA ILE A 291 2.35 -17.96 5.97
C ILE A 291 1.07 -18.73 6.32
N SER A 292 1.19 -20.04 6.49
CA SER A 292 0.09 -20.91 6.93
C SER A 292 -0.27 -20.65 8.40
N SER A 293 -1.41 -21.16 8.85
CA SER A 293 -1.79 -21.14 10.28
C SER A 293 -0.79 -21.85 11.21
N THR A 294 0.07 -22.73 10.69
CA THR A 294 1.15 -23.37 11.46
C THR A 294 2.44 -22.54 11.52
N GLY A 295 2.49 -21.38 10.85
CA GLY A 295 3.65 -20.51 10.79
C GLY A 295 4.71 -20.93 9.75
N GLN A 296 4.41 -21.93 8.91
CA GLN A 296 5.27 -22.34 7.82
C GLN A 296 5.01 -21.47 6.58
N LEU A 297 6.05 -21.24 5.77
CA LEU A 297 5.98 -20.43 4.57
C LEU A 297 5.79 -21.31 3.34
N LEU A 298 4.97 -20.83 2.40
CA LEU A 298 4.90 -21.38 1.05
C LEU A 298 6.24 -21.20 0.33
N ALA A 299 6.79 -22.28 -0.21
CA ALA A 299 8.07 -22.29 -0.90
C ALA A 299 8.01 -23.03 -2.25
N SER A 300 8.76 -22.53 -3.23
CA SER A 300 9.05 -23.29 -4.45
C SER A 300 10.08 -24.39 -4.19
N ASN A 301 9.84 -25.58 -4.76
CA ASN A 301 10.75 -26.73 -4.74
C ASN A 301 11.40 -27.04 -6.10
N GLY A 302 11.31 -26.10 -7.05
CA GLY A 302 11.82 -26.28 -8.41
C GLY A 302 10.73 -26.64 -9.44
N ASN A 303 11.12 -26.62 -10.71
CA ASN A 303 10.20 -26.73 -11.84
C ASN A 303 9.54 -28.12 -11.91
N GLY A 304 8.21 -28.16 -11.91
CA GLY A 304 7.38 -29.36 -11.90
C GLY A 304 7.23 -30.02 -10.52
N ALA A 305 7.85 -29.49 -9.47
CA ALA A 305 7.75 -30.05 -8.13
C ALA A 305 6.54 -29.47 -7.37
N THR A 306 5.96 -30.28 -6.47
CA THR A 306 4.93 -29.82 -5.52
C THR A 306 5.49 -28.70 -4.65
N ALA A 307 4.72 -27.62 -4.49
CA ALA A 307 5.08 -26.53 -3.60
C ALA A 307 5.07 -27.00 -2.13
N ALA A 308 6.02 -26.50 -1.33
CA ALA A 308 6.22 -26.95 0.04
C ALA A 308 5.80 -25.92 1.08
N LEU A 309 5.55 -26.43 2.29
CA LEU A 309 5.50 -25.68 3.53
C LEU A 309 6.83 -25.86 4.25
N GLN A 310 7.59 -24.77 4.42
CA GLN A 310 8.92 -24.80 5.01
C GLN A 310 9.04 -23.79 6.14
N SER A 311 9.90 -24.07 7.13
CA SER A 311 10.25 -23.07 8.15
C SER A 311 10.86 -21.83 7.49
N ASN A 312 10.63 -20.65 8.07
CA ASN A 312 11.21 -19.42 7.55
C ASN A 312 12.73 -19.49 7.52
N SER A 313 13.29 -19.43 6.31
CA SER A 313 14.73 -19.40 6.04
C SER A 313 15.19 -18.09 5.40
N ASN A 314 14.25 -17.17 5.15
CA ASN A 314 14.45 -15.96 4.34
C ASN A 314 15.04 -16.25 2.94
N SER A 315 14.78 -17.43 2.38
CA SER A 315 15.26 -17.80 1.05
C SER A 315 14.45 -17.10 -0.04
N SER A 316 15.06 -16.91 -1.21
CA SER A 316 14.34 -16.34 -2.36
C SER A 316 13.15 -17.21 -2.79
N GLN A 317 13.23 -18.54 -2.59
CA GLN A 317 12.16 -19.49 -2.91
C GLN A 317 10.90 -19.34 -2.04
N GLN A 318 11.01 -18.66 -0.90
CA GLN A 318 9.90 -18.33 0.01
C GLN A 318 9.32 -16.93 -0.25
N GLN A 319 9.99 -16.15 -1.11
CA GLN A 319 9.63 -14.78 -1.44
C GLN A 319 8.95 -14.74 -2.81
N TRP A 320 7.67 -14.42 -2.82
CA TRP A 320 6.80 -14.39 -3.98
C TRP A 320 6.57 -12.98 -4.45
N THR A 321 6.47 -12.81 -5.77
CA THR A 321 6.12 -11.54 -6.40
C THR A 321 4.89 -11.71 -7.24
N THR A 322 4.12 -10.64 -7.43
CA THR A 322 3.08 -10.58 -8.46
C THR A 322 3.55 -9.93 -9.76
N ASN A 323 4.79 -9.42 -9.77
CA ASN A 323 5.41 -8.66 -10.88
C ASN A 323 5.90 -9.55 -12.02
N TRP A 324 5.06 -10.46 -12.50
CA TRP A 324 5.30 -11.07 -13.80
C TRP A 324 4.78 -10.15 -14.90
N VAL A 325 5.71 -9.61 -15.69
CA VAL A 325 5.38 -8.95 -16.94
C VAL A 325 5.06 -10.03 -17.97
N ASN A 326 3.82 -10.07 -18.48
CA ASN A 326 3.54 -10.90 -19.64
C ASN A 326 4.30 -10.33 -20.84
N PRO A 327 5.32 -11.00 -21.39
CA PRO A 327 6.08 -10.45 -22.51
C PRO A 327 5.22 -10.27 -23.76
N ALA A 328 4.11 -10.99 -23.87
CA ALA A 328 3.15 -10.81 -24.96
C ALA A 328 2.32 -9.53 -24.80
N LEU A 329 2.32 -8.90 -23.62
CA LEU A 329 1.52 -7.72 -23.31
C LEU A 329 2.36 -6.43 -23.15
N THR A 330 3.65 -6.44 -23.50
CA THR A 330 4.52 -5.27 -23.35
C THR A 330 4.42 -4.24 -24.47
N ASP A 331 3.83 -4.61 -25.60
CA ASP A 331 3.60 -3.70 -26.72
C ASP A 331 2.24 -2.99 -26.58
N ASN A 332 1.84 -2.19 -27.57
CA ASN A 332 0.51 -1.57 -27.60
C ASN A 332 -0.54 -2.57 -28.10
N HIS A 333 -1.72 -2.56 -27.49
CA HIS A 333 -2.80 -3.51 -27.75
C HIS A 333 -4.13 -2.83 -28.03
N THR A 334 -4.96 -3.52 -28.80
CA THR A 334 -6.39 -3.26 -28.87
C THR A 334 -7.13 -4.24 -27.96
N LEU A 335 -7.99 -3.72 -27.08
CA LEU A 335 -8.85 -4.53 -26.22
C LEU A 335 -10.19 -4.76 -26.93
N VAL A 336 -10.40 -5.97 -27.46
CA VAL A 336 -11.52 -6.32 -28.35
C VAL A 336 -12.55 -7.21 -27.65
N ASN A 337 -13.83 -6.81 -27.68
CA ASN A 337 -14.97 -7.64 -27.33
C ASN A 337 -15.81 -7.93 -28.58
N GLY A 338 -15.70 -9.14 -29.13
CA GLY A 338 -16.38 -9.53 -30.37
C GLY A 338 -15.92 -8.71 -31.57
N SER A 339 -16.76 -7.77 -32.04
CA SER A 339 -16.45 -6.89 -33.19
C SER A 339 -16.21 -5.42 -32.80
N LEU A 340 -16.17 -5.16 -31.50
CA LEU A 340 -16.00 -3.82 -30.93
C LEU A 340 -14.74 -3.80 -30.06
N ALA A 341 -14.12 -2.63 -29.91
CA ALA A 341 -12.99 -2.38 -29.05
C ALA A 341 -13.35 -1.38 -27.94
N LEU A 342 -12.62 -1.43 -26.82
CA LEU A 342 -12.55 -0.33 -25.88
C LEU A 342 -12.00 0.90 -26.62
N ALA A 343 -12.67 2.04 -26.50
CA ALA A 343 -12.29 3.24 -27.22
C ALA A 343 -12.50 4.49 -26.37
N ASP A 344 -11.51 5.38 -26.40
CA ASP A 344 -11.65 6.76 -25.94
C ASP A 344 -12.48 7.53 -27.00
N PRO A 345 -13.70 8.00 -26.66
CA PRO A 345 -14.55 8.68 -27.63
C PRO A 345 -13.89 9.97 -28.10
N GLU A 346 -13.79 10.12 -29.43
CA GLU A 346 -13.25 11.31 -30.08
C GLU A 346 -11.78 11.64 -29.71
N SER A 347 -11.02 10.67 -29.18
CA SER A 347 -9.65 10.89 -28.70
C SER A 347 -9.55 11.99 -27.62
N SER A 348 -10.51 12.00 -26.69
CA SER A 348 -10.61 13.00 -25.64
C SER A 348 -9.36 13.03 -24.74
N GLN A 349 -8.87 14.24 -24.45
CA GLN A 349 -7.77 14.47 -23.51
C GLN A 349 -8.27 14.76 -22.09
N THR A 350 -9.56 14.57 -21.83
CA THR A 350 -10.23 15.08 -20.63
C THR A 350 -10.44 13.97 -19.62
N ALA A 351 -9.86 14.13 -18.43
CA ALA A 351 -10.16 13.25 -17.29
C ALA A 351 -11.66 13.29 -16.94
N GLY A 352 -12.23 12.13 -16.63
CA GLY A 352 -13.67 11.93 -16.45
C GLY A 352 -14.43 11.59 -17.74
N THR A 353 -13.76 11.52 -18.90
CA THR A 353 -14.42 11.04 -20.12
C THR A 353 -14.62 9.53 -20.04
N GLU A 354 -15.86 9.09 -20.18
CA GLU A 354 -16.22 7.66 -20.16
C GLU A 354 -15.69 6.92 -21.40
N PHE A 355 -15.17 5.72 -21.19
CA PHE A 355 -14.82 4.83 -22.29
C PHE A 355 -16.07 4.20 -22.91
N ILE A 356 -16.05 4.06 -24.23
CA ILE A 356 -17.13 3.43 -24.99
C ILE A 356 -16.64 2.15 -25.65
N THR A 357 -17.59 1.33 -26.10
CA THR A 357 -17.31 0.28 -27.07
C THR A 357 -17.52 0.81 -28.48
N TRP A 358 -16.58 0.60 -29.41
CA TRP A 358 -16.68 1.11 -30.78
C TRP A 358 -16.19 0.10 -31.80
N ARG A 359 -16.69 0.16 -33.04
CA ARG A 359 -16.21 -0.71 -34.12
C ARG A 359 -14.69 -0.63 -34.25
N VAL A 360 -14.03 -1.78 -34.32
CA VAL A 360 -12.57 -1.85 -34.49
C VAL A 360 -12.17 -1.11 -35.77
N ASN A 361 -11.28 -0.14 -35.66
CA ASN A 361 -10.84 0.69 -36.78
C ASN A 361 -9.31 0.96 -36.80
N GLY A 362 -8.58 0.53 -35.77
CA GLY A 362 -7.11 0.65 -35.71
C GLY A 362 -6.61 2.07 -35.43
N ASN A 363 -7.49 2.99 -35.02
CA ASN A 363 -7.09 4.33 -34.61
C ASN A 363 -6.45 4.33 -33.23
N ILE A 364 -5.62 5.34 -32.96
CA ILE A 364 -4.85 5.45 -31.71
C ILE A 364 -5.71 5.55 -30.44
N ASN A 365 -6.97 5.98 -30.57
CA ASN A 365 -7.93 5.99 -29.46
C ASN A 365 -8.46 4.60 -29.06
N GLN A 366 -8.14 3.55 -29.82
CA GLN A 366 -8.38 2.14 -29.50
C GLN A 366 -7.10 1.41 -29.07
N SER A 367 -5.97 2.11 -29.04
CA SER A 367 -4.66 1.55 -28.75
C SER A 367 -4.29 1.84 -27.28
N PHE A 368 -3.82 0.82 -26.58
CA PHE A 368 -3.51 0.87 -25.16
C PHE A 368 -2.15 0.26 -24.85
N HIS A 369 -1.34 0.99 -24.09
CA HIS A 369 -0.14 0.47 -23.48
C HIS A 369 -0.49 -0.17 -22.12
N LEU A 370 -0.16 -1.46 -21.96
CA LEU A 370 -0.41 -2.21 -20.73
C LEU A 370 0.82 -2.11 -19.82
N VAL A 371 0.78 -1.17 -18.88
CA VAL A 371 1.90 -0.97 -17.94
C VAL A 371 1.73 -1.91 -16.74
N GLN A 372 2.61 -2.92 -16.64
CA GLN A 372 2.63 -3.81 -15.48
C GLN A 372 2.93 -3.03 -14.19
N GLN A 373 2.11 -3.23 -13.17
CA GLN A 373 2.29 -2.76 -11.80
C GLN A 373 2.24 -3.94 -10.82
N ILE A 374 2.56 -3.68 -9.55
CA ILE A 374 2.30 -4.64 -8.47
C ILE A 374 0.78 -4.83 -8.37
N GLY A 375 0.32 -6.05 -8.65
CA GLY A 375 -1.08 -6.43 -8.52
C GLY A 375 -1.97 -6.25 -9.76
N GLY A 376 -1.39 -5.93 -10.93
CA GLY A 376 -2.15 -5.84 -12.19
C GLY A 376 -1.48 -4.96 -13.24
N TYR A 377 -2.28 -4.44 -14.18
CA TYR A 377 -1.86 -3.55 -15.24
C TYR A 377 -2.61 -2.21 -15.14
N GLN A 378 -1.92 -1.12 -15.40
CA GLN A 378 -2.59 0.10 -15.86
C GLN A 378 -2.84 -0.03 -17.35
N LEU A 379 -4.06 0.30 -17.77
CA LEU A 379 -4.44 0.37 -19.17
C LEU A 379 -4.34 1.84 -19.60
N VAL A 380 -3.28 2.21 -20.31
CA VAL A 380 -3.01 3.60 -20.70
C VAL A 380 -3.43 3.78 -22.15
N ASN A 381 -4.36 4.69 -22.43
CA ASN A 381 -4.76 4.96 -23.80
C ASN A 381 -3.68 5.77 -24.53
N ASP A 382 -3.29 5.36 -25.73
CA ASP A 382 -2.21 6.01 -26.48
C ASP A 382 -2.59 7.40 -27.03
N ALA A 383 -3.90 7.68 -27.19
CA ALA A 383 -4.34 8.99 -27.65
C ALA A 383 -4.22 10.04 -26.54
N SER A 384 -4.65 9.70 -25.33
CA SER A 384 -4.74 10.65 -24.20
C SER A 384 -3.61 10.56 -23.18
N ASN A 385 -2.88 9.43 -23.15
CA ASN A 385 -1.97 9.05 -22.07
C ASN A 385 -2.64 8.99 -20.69
N LEU A 386 -3.98 8.89 -20.65
CA LEU A 386 -4.75 8.71 -19.43
C LEU A 386 -5.06 7.23 -19.20
N CYS A 387 -5.20 6.87 -17.93
CA CYS A 387 -5.48 5.51 -17.50
C CYS A 387 -6.98 5.25 -17.47
N VAL A 388 -7.38 4.02 -17.80
CA VAL A 388 -8.73 3.52 -17.51
C VAL A 388 -8.92 3.45 -15.99
N GLU A 389 -9.96 4.12 -15.49
CA GLU A 389 -10.32 4.25 -14.08
C GLU A 389 -11.75 3.75 -13.83
N MET A 390 -12.00 3.21 -12.62
CA MET A 390 -13.33 3.18 -12.02
C MET A 390 -13.51 4.39 -11.08
N PRO A 391 -14.39 5.36 -11.42
CA PRO A 391 -14.42 6.65 -10.75
C PRO A 391 -14.90 6.55 -9.30
N GLY A 392 -14.22 7.30 -8.43
CA GLY A 392 -14.62 7.45 -7.04
C GLY A 392 -14.47 6.18 -6.19
N GLN A 393 -13.61 5.23 -6.60
CA GLN A 393 -13.37 3.99 -5.86
C GLN A 393 -14.67 3.29 -5.47
N ASN A 394 -15.52 3.06 -6.47
CA ASN A 394 -16.88 2.61 -6.24
C ASN A 394 -17.04 1.16 -6.69
N ILE A 395 -17.66 0.33 -5.84
CA ILE A 395 -17.92 -1.10 -6.06
C ILE A 395 -19.29 -1.40 -6.67
N THR A 396 -20.01 -0.37 -7.14
CA THR A 396 -21.38 -0.54 -7.67
C THR A 396 -21.34 -1.09 -9.10
N PRO A 397 -22.00 -2.25 -9.38
CA PRO A 397 -22.20 -2.73 -10.74
C PRO A 397 -23.01 -1.74 -11.59
N GLY A 398 -22.65 -1.55 -12.86
CA GLY A 398 -23.25 -0.57 -13.75
C GLY A 398 -22.54 0.77 -13.81
N LEU A 399 -21.54 1.02 -12.97
CA LEU A 399 -20.74 2.24 -13.05
C LEU A 399 -19.89 2.23 -14.33
N ALA A 400 -19.86 3.36 -15.03
CA ALA A 400 -19.02 3.57 -16.20
C ALA A 400 -17.53 3.60 -15.83
N ALA A 401 -16.69 3.01 -16.68
CA ALA A 401 -15.26 3.24 -16.63
C ALA A 401 -14.94 4.55 -17.37
N ASP A 402 -14.14 5.42 -16.76
CA ASP A 402 -13.70 6.69 -17.35
C ASP A 402 -12.17 6.75 -17.44
N GLN A 403 -11.65 7.82 -18.02
CA GLN A 403 -10.22 8.06 -18.12
C GLN A 403 -9.74 9.10 -17.10
N SER A 404 -8.54 8.94 -16.58
CA SER A 404 -8.01 9.86 -15.57
C SER A 404 -6.48 9.81 -15.49
N TRP A 405 -5.90 10.74 -14.73
CA TRP A 405 -4.46 10.83 -14.55
C TRP A 405 -3.94 9.56 -13.90
N CYS A 406 -3.03 8.87 -14.59
CA CYS A 406 -2.45 7.63 -14.11
C CYS A 406 -1.85 7.79 -12.71
N SER A 407 -2.32 6.97 -11.77
CA SER A 407 -1.81 6.85 -10.41
C SER A 407 -1.75 5.37 -10.01
N LEU A 408 -1.08 5.05 -8.90
CA LEU A 408 -1.04 3.68 -8.37
C LEU A 408 -2.29 3.31 -7.57
N GLY A 409 -3.37 4.10 -7.67
CA GLY A 409 -4.66 3.77 -7.04
C GLY A 409 -5.21 2.45 -7.59
N THR A 410 -5.71 1.59 -6.69
CA THR A 410 -6.26 0.27 -7.05
C THR A 410 -7.49 0.35 -7.97
N ASN A 411 -8.14 1.51 -8.05
CA ASN A 411 -9.26 1.76 -8.96
C ASN A 411 -8.85 2.07 -10.41
N MET A 412 -7.55 2.23 -10.68
CA MET A 412 -6.97 2.33 -12.03
C MET A 412 -6.12 1.10 -12.40
N LEU A 413 -6.09 0.12 -11.50
CA LEU A 413 -5.33 -1.11 -11.64
C LEU A 413 -6.27 -2.24 -12.09
N TRP A 414 -5.86 -2.95 -13.13
CA TRP A 414 -6.67 -3.96 -13.80
C TRP A 414 -5.96 -5.31 -13.80
N VAL A 415 -6.66 -6.32 -13.30
CA VAL A 415 -6.21 -7.69 -13.32
C VAL A 415 -6.68 -8.35 -14.62
N LEU A 416 -5.74 -8.93 -15.37
CA LEU A 416 -6.01 -9.66 -16.61
C LEU A 416 -6.01 -11.16 -16.32
N THR A 417 -7.19 -11.77 -16.22
CA THR A 417 -7.34 -13.22 -16.02
C THR A 417 -7.48 -13.92 -17.38
N PRO A 418 -6.50 -14.74 -17.82
CA PRO A 418 -6.59 -15.48 -19.06
C PRO A 418 -7.68 -16.56 -18.96
N LEU A 419 -8.46 -16.71 -20.02
CA LEU A 419 -9.48 -17.74 -20.19
C LEU A 419 -8.99 -18.82 -21.15
N ALA A 420 -9.55 -20.04 -21.03
CA ALA A 420 -9.15 -21.19 -21.84
C ALA A 420 -9.32 -20.98 -23.37
N ASN A 421 -10.15 -20.03 -23.77
CA ASN A 421 -10.38 -19.65 -25.17
C ASN A 421 -9.39 -18.59 -25.71
N GLY A 422 -8.39 -18.19 -24.91
CA GLY A 422 -7.40 -17.17 -25.27
C GLY A 422 -7.85 -15.72 -25.09
N SER A 423 -9.06 -15.49 -24.58
CA SER A 423 -9.51 -14.17 -24.13
C SER A 423 -9.16 -13.91 -22.67
N TYR A 424 -9.46 -12.72 -22.17
CA TYR A 424 -9.17 -12.29 -20.80
C TYR A 424 -10.43 -11.74 -20.15
N LEU A 425 -10.62 -12.03 -18.86
CA LEU A 425 -11.42 -11.17 -17.99
C LEU A 425 -10.53 -10.00 -17.54
N ILE A 426 -11.08 -8.79 -17.57
CA ILE A 426 -10.39 -7.57 -17.13
C ILE A 426 -11.09 -7.07 -15.88
N SER A 427 -10.52 -7.38 -14.71
CA SER A 427 -11.13 -7.11 -13.41
C SER A 427 -10.52 -5.87 -12.76
N SER A 428 -11.35 -4.99 -12.19
CA SER A 428 -10.84 -3.90 -11.34
C SER A 428 -10.18 -4.48 -10.11
N ALA A 429 -8.93 -4.09 -9.81
CA ALA A 429 -8.24 -4.54 -8.60
C ALA A 429 -8.90 -4.02 -7.31
N TYR A 430 -9.58 -2.87 -7.40
CA TYR A 430 -10.34 -2.28 -6.29
C TYR A 430 -11.63 -3.06 -5.98
N SER A 431 -12.48 -3.30 -6.99
CA SER A 431 -13.82 -3.86 -6.78
C SER A 431 -13.95 -5.36 -7.06
N GLY A 432 -13.01 -5.94 -7.80
CA GLY A 432 -13.12 -7.30 -8.35
C GLY A 432 -14.16 -7.45 -9.48
N LEU A 433 -14.85 -6.35 -9.85
CA LEU A 433 -15.85 -6.35 -10.91
C LEU A 433 -15.19 -6.32 -12.29
N GLN A 434 -15.91 -6.84 -13.28
CA GLN A 434 -15.40 -7.06 -14.63
C GLN A 434 -15.72 -5.87 -15.54
N LEU A 435 -14.72 -5.38 -16.27
CA LEU A 435 -14.92 -4.45 -17.37
C LEU A 435 -15.80 -5.13 -18.42
N THR A 436 -16.96 -4.56 -18.67
CA THR A 436 -18.05 -5.19 -19.43
C THR A 436 -18.44 -4.29 -20.59
N ALA A 437 -18.22 -4.82 -21.80
CA ALA A 437 -18.65 -4.18 -23.03
C ALA A 437 -20.18 -4.20 -23.17
N THR A 438 -20.68 -3.47 -24.15
CA THR A 438 -22.07 -3.60 -24.60
C THR A 438 -22.11 -4.15 -26.02
N THR A 439 -23.28 -4.53 -26.50
CA THR A 439 -23.46 -4.98 -27.89
C THR A 439 -23.66 -3.81 -28.87
N THR A 440 -23.69 -2.57 -28.38
CA THR A 440 -24.03 -1.38 -29.17
C THR A 440 -22.82 -0.47 -29.32
N SER A 441 -22.35 -0.26 -30.55
CA SER A 441 -21.28 0.71 -30.84
C SER A 441 -21.69 2.11 -30.35
N GLY A 442 -20.80 2.76 -29.60
CA GLY A 442 -21.00 4.07 -29.00
C GLY A 442 -21.51 4.05 -27.57
N ALA A 443 -21.90 2.89 -27.03
CA ALA A 443 -22.36 2.80 -25.65
C ALA A 443 -21.20 2.62 -24.66
N THR A 444 -21.39 3.15 -23.46
CA THR A 444 -20.42 3.19 -22.37
C THR A 444 -20.05 1.78 -21.88
N VAL A 445 -18.77 1.58 -21.59
CA VAL A 445 -18.24 0.38 -20.93
C VAL A 445 -18.40 0.54 -19.42
N THR A 446 -18.90 -0.50 -18.75
CA THR A 446 -19.20 -0.47 -17.31
C THR A 446 -18.50 -1.59 -16.56
N GLN A 447 -18.38 -1.48 -15.24
CA GLN A 447 -18.04 -2.63 -14.40
C GLN A 447 -19.29 -3.44 -14.05
N GLN A 448 -19.21 -4.77 -14.07
CA GLN A 448 -20.32 -5.65 -13.68
C GLN A 448 -19.84 -6.83 -12.84
N ILE A 449 -20.76 -7.47 -12.12
CA ILE A 449 -20.49 -8.76 -11.46
C ILE A 449 -20.09 -9.78 -12.53
N ASN A 450 -19.10 -10.61 -12.24
CA ASN A 450 -18.69 -11.67 -13.14
C ASN A 450 -19.88 -12.64 -13.36
N SER A 451 -20.31 -12.77 -14.61
CA SER A 451 -21.42 -13.62 -15.02
C SER A 451 -20.99 -14.69 -16.03
N GLY A 452 -19.70 -14.71 -16.40
CA GLY A 452 -19.18 -15.53 -17.51
C GLY A 452 -19.68 -15.07 -18.89
N SER A 453 -20.35 -13.93 -18.97
CA SER A 453 -20.93 -13.38 -20.20
C SER A 453 -19.86 -13.11 -21.27
N PRO A 454 -20.16 -13.33 -22.56
CA PRO A 454 -19.26 -12.96 -23.65
C PRO A 454 -18.85 -11.48 -23.63
N GLN A 455 -19.69 -10.58 -23.11
CA GLN A 455 -19.41 -9.16 -22.99
C GLN A 455 -18.30 -8.82 -21.98
N GLN A 456 -17.87 -9.78 -21.16
CA GLN A 456 -16.80 -9.65 -20.17
C GLN A 456 -15.48 -10.24 -20.67
N GLN A 457 -15.49 -10.88 -21.84
CA GLN A 457 -14.35 -11.60 -22.40
C GLN A 457 -13.67 -10.73 -23.46
N TRP A 458 -12.44 -10.31 -23.19
CA TRP A 458 -11.67 -9.40 -24.04
C TRP A 458 -10.51 -10.12 -24.70
N THR A 459 -10.40 -10.04 -26.02
CA THR A 459 -9.16 -10.39 -26.71
C THR A 459 -8.23 -9.20 -26.64
N ILE A 460 -6.96 -9.45 -26.31
CA ILE A 460 -5.91 -8.43 -26.30
C ILE A 460 -5.03 -8.74 -27.51
N SER A 461 -5.02 -7.83 -28.50
CA SER A 461 -4.47 -8.08 -29.85
C SER A 461 -3.65 -6.94 -30.40
#